data_AF-A0A161LIY8-F1
#
_entry.id   AF-A0A161LIY8-F1
#
_cell.length_a   1.000
_cell.length_b   1.000
_cell.length_c   1.000
_cell.angle_alpha   90.00
_cell.angle_beta   90.00
_cell.angle_gamma   90.00
#
_symmetry.space_group_name_H-M   'P 1'
#
loop_
_entity.id
_entity.type
_entity.pdbx_description
1 polymer ?
#
loop_
_entity_poly.entity_id
_entity_poly.type
_entity_poly.pdbx_seq_one_letter_code
_entity_poly.pdbx_strand_id
1 'polypeptide(L)'
;MPRPDLSEPEYLRHIEHLARKIVNAASAEGWLTYADDPAEATPLQRMVNETARQLRHYHFDGDGCLDEERPFLRLAGVVLLQPQAVPLGMEESYPEICARLGVEARPEGWAIWNTWAADGQSLSMILADSGGTEGLLMNWARGIEIYPLTPLPAQVVLTRQGWLTPMTLSPRSARRLGAIQPVSGKVAAKSEASGGGTPAPG
;
A
#
# COMPACT_ATOMS: atom_id res chain seq x y z
N MET A 1 12.35 -32.13 -16.58
CA MET A 1 13.53 -31.50 -15.95
C MET A 1 13.41 -31.76 -14.46
N PRO A 2 14.32 -32.51 -13.82
CA PRO A 2 14.28 -32.66 -12.37
C PRO A 2 14.50 -31.28 -11.74
N ARG A 3 13.70 -30.97 -10.71
CA ARG A 3 13.79 -29.72 -9.95
C ARG A 3 15.22 -29.62 -9.41
N PRO A 4 15.92 -28.48 -9.50
CA PRO A 4 17.23 -28.35 -8.87
C PRO A 4 17.10 -28.69 -7.39
N ASP A 5 18.04 -29.48 -6.86
CA ASP A 5 18.09 -29.78 -5.42
C ASP A 5 18.26 -28.45 -4.69
N LEU A 6 17.20 -28.02 -4.03
CA LEU A 6 17.18 -26.81 -3.22
C LEU A 6 18.17 -27.01 -2.07
N SER A 7 18.98 -26.01 -1.77
CA SER A 7 19.71 -25.99 -0.50
C SER A 7 18.70 -26.06 0.66
N GLU A 8 19.12 -26.59 1.82
CA GLU A 8 18.24 -26.72 2.99
C GLU A 8 17.49 -25.40 3.34
N PRO A 9 18.14 -24.22 3.35
CA PRO A 9 17.42 -22.96 3.56
C PRO A 9 16.39 -22.63 2.47
N GLU A 10 16.67 -22.93 1.20
CA GLU A 10 15.74 -22.71 0.09
C GLU A 10 14.56 -23.68 0.14
N TYR A 11 14.81 -24.91 0.56
CA TYR A 11 13.77 -25.92 0.79
C TYR A 11 12.81 -25.50 1.89
N LEU A 12 13.34 -25.04 3.03
CA LEU A 12 12.52 -24.55 4.15
C LEU A 12 11.71 -23.31 3.76
N ARG A 13 12.32 -22.35 3.04
CA ARG A 13 11.59 -21.18 2.47
C ARG A 13 10.50 -21.61 1.49
N HIS A 14 10.75 -22.64 0.68
CA HIS A 14 9.75 -23.16 -0.23
C HIS A 14 8.55 -23.78 0.51
N ILE A 15 8.80 -24.52 1.58
CA ILE A 15 7.73 -25.07 2.45
C ILE A 15 6.92 -23.94 3.08
N GLU A 16 7.57 -22.92 3.64
CA GLU A 16 6.88 -21.78 4.23
C GLU A 16 6.01 -21.06 3.20
N HIS A 17 6.53 -20.83 1.99
CA HIS A 17 5.77 -20.22 0.91
C HIS A 17 4.53 -21.05 0.54
N LEU A 18 4.67 -22.37 0.45
CA LEU A 18 3.53 -23.26 0.19
C LEU A 18 2.49 -23.21 1.32
N ALA A 19 2.94 -23.20 2.59
CA ALA A 19 2.06 -23.09 3.74
C ALA A 19 1.28 -21.75 3.74
N ARG A 20 1.94 -20.64 3.40
CA ARG A 20 1.29 -19.33 3.22
C ARG A 20 0.25 -19.33 2.08
N LYS A 21 0.53 -20.02 0.96
CA LYS A 21 -0.45 -20.15 -0.13
C LYS A 21 -1.71 -20.89 0.32
N ILE A 22 -1.57 -21.94 1.12
CA ILE A 22 -2.70 -22.70 1.66
C ILE A 22 -3.54 -21.80 2.57
N VAL A 23 -2.91 -21.07 3.49
CA VAL A 23 -3.62 -20.18 4.42
C VAL A 23 -4.32 -19.02 3.69
N ASN A 24 -3.65 -18.42 2.70
CA ASN A 24 -4.26 -17.34 1.89
C ASN A 24 -5.46 -17.83 1.09
N ALA A 25 -5.38 -19.03 0.52
CA ALA A 25 -6.52 -19.63 -0.18
C ALA A 25 -7.69 -19.88 0.77
N ALA A 26 -7.43 -20.45 1.95
CA ALA A 26 -8.46 -20.68 2.97
C ALA A 26 -9.08 -19.39 3.52
N SER A 27 -8.30 -18.31 3.65
CA SER A 27 -8.81 -17.01 4.10
C SER A 27 -9.87 -16.44 3.15
N ALA A 28 -9.82 -16.76 1.86
CA ALA A 28 -10.81 -16.31 0.88
C ALA A 28 -12.15 -17.04 1.00
N GLU A 29 -12.18 -18.19 1.69
CA GLU A 29 -13.38 -19.01 1.86
C GLU A 29 -14.21 -18.62 3.10
N GLY A 30 -13.73 -17.68 3.92
CA GLY A 30 -14.50 -17.05 4.99
C GLY A 30 -14.70 -17.89 6.26
N TRP A 31 -14.18 -19.11 6.32
CA TRP A 31 -14.23 -19.97 7.52
C TRP A 31 -12.92 -19.98 8.33
N LEU A 32 -11.81 -19.51 7.75
CA LEU A 32 -10.52 -19.46 8.42
C LEU A 32 -10.63 -18.62 9.70
N THR A 33 -10.19 -19.17 10.83
CA THR A 33 -10.14 -18.45 12.10
C THR A 33 -8.78 -18.57 12.76
N TYR A 34 -8.40 -17.51 13.47
CA TYR A 34 -7.23 -17.48 14.34
C TYR A 34 -7.60 -17.68 15.82
N ALA A 35 -8.88 -17.82 16.14
CA ALA A 35 -9.36 -18.20 17.47
C ALA A 35 -9.48 -19.72 17.58
N ASP A 36 -10.09 -20.20 18.67
CA ASP A 36 -10.45 -21.61 18.81
C ASP A 36 -11.28 -22.08 17.62
N ASP A 37 -11.06 -23.33 17.21
CA ASP A 37 -11.78 -23.92 16.10
C ASP A 37 -13.28 -24.05 16.43
N PRO A 38 -14.17 -23.63 15.51
CA PRO A 38 -15.61 -23.85 15.65
C PRO A 38 -15.90 -25.35 15.83
N ALA A 39 -16.96 -25.67 16.59
CA ALA A 39 -17.32 -27.06 16.87
C ALA A 39 -17.56 -27.87 15.58
N GLU A 40 -18.13 -27.20 14.57
CA GLU A 40 -18.46 -27.71 13.24
C GLU A 40 -17.27 -27.77 12.27
N ALA A 41 -16.10 -27.23 12.64
CA ALA A 41 -14.93 -27.22 11.76
C ALA A 41 -14.48 -28.64 11.44
N THR A 42 -14.29 -28.92 10.16
CA THR A 42 -13.77 -30.20 9.68
C THR A 42 -12.31 -30.40 10.11
N PRO A 43 -11.81 -31.64 10.18
CA PRO A 43 -10.42 -31.90 10.52
C PRO A 43 -9.41 -31.14 9.65
N LEU A 44 -9.69 -30.99 8.35
CA LEU A 44 -8.84 -30.23 7.44
C LEU A 44 -8.85 -28.74 7.79
N GLN A 45 -10.01 -28.15 8.05
CA GLN A 45 -10.13 -26.74 8.44
C GLN A 45 -9.38 -26.46 9.74
N ARG A 46 -9.47 -27.36 10.74
CA ARG A 46 -8.72 -27.25 12.00
C ARG A 46 -7.21 -27.28 11.78
N MET A 47 -6.72 -28.17 10.91
CA MET A 47 -5.30 -28.22 10.56
C MET A 47 -4.82 -26.96 9.83
N VAL A 48 -5.65 -26.40 8.94
CA VAL A 48 -5.34 -25.15 8.25
C VAL A 48 -5.38 -23.96 9.21
N ASN A 49 -6.35 -23.90 10.13
CA ASN A 49 -6.41 -22.89 11.19
C ASN A 49 -5.19 -22.98 12.11
N GLU A 50 -4.80 -24.19 12.54
CA GLU A 50 -3.57 -24.40 13.32
C GLU A 50 -2.34 -23.95 12.53
N THR A 51 -2.23 -24.32 11.25
CA THR A 51 -1.13 -23.85 10.38
C THR A 51 -1.11 -22.34 10.28
N ALA A 52 -2.27 -21.70 10.12
CA ALA A 52 -2.39 -20.24 10.07
C ALA A 52 -1.98 -19.59 11.40
N ARG A 53 -2.36 -20.19 12.54
CA ARG A 53 -1.92 -19.76 13.87
C ARG A 53 -0.41 -19.92 14.04
N GLN A 54 0.17 -21.06 13.67
CA GLN A 54 1.62 -21.30 13.76
C GLN A 54 2.42 -20.35 12.86
N LEU A 55 1.99 -20.14 11.61
CA LEU A 55 2.61 -19.15 10.72
C LEU A 55 2.45 -17.70 11.22
N ARG A 56 1.44 -17.44 12.06
CA ARG A 56 1.23 -16.15 12.71
C ARG A 56 2.02 -16.01 14.02
N HIS A 57 2.43 -17.11 14.67
CA HIS A 57 3.03 -17.11 16.01
C HIS A 57 4.49 -17.59 16.08
N TYR A 58 5.04 -18.17 15.01
CA TYR A 58 6.46 -18.50 14.93
C TYR A 58 7.24 -17.34 14.32
N HIS A 59 8.00 -16.67 15.18
CA HIS A 59 8.87 -15.55 14.82
C HIS A 59 10.30 -15.83 15.27
N PHE A 60 11.25 -15.74 14.35
CA PHE A 60 12.66 -15.53 14.70
C PHE A 60 12.99 -14.05 14.58
N ASP A 61 13.85 -13.55 15.49
CA ASP A 61 14.37 -12.19 15.38
C ASP A 61 14.98 -11.97 13.98
N GLY A 62 14.37 -11.08 13.20
CA GLY A 62 14.81 -10.73 11.85
C GLY A 62 14.13 -11.47 10.69
N ASP A 63 13.10 -12.29 10.92
CA ASP A 63 12.36 -12.97 9.83
C ASP A 63 11.36 -12.07 9.08
N GLY A 64 11.13 -10.85 9.60
CA GLY A 64 10.35 -9.83 8.93
C GLY A 64 8.82 -10.03 8.98
N CYS A 65 8.27 -10.84 9.89
CA CYS A 65 6.81 -10.89 10.09
C CYS A 65 6.38 -10.41 11.49
N LEU A 66 5.41 -9.47 11.49
CA LEU A 66 4.66 -8.89 12.63
C LEU A 66 5.47 -8.22 13.74
N ASP A 67 6.04 -7.08 13.38
CA ASP A 67 6.21 -5.98 14.31
C ASP A 67 4.80 -5.39 14.60
N GLU A 68 4.19 -5.76 15.74
CA GLU A 68 2.81 -5.36 16.11
C GLU A 68 2.66 -3.87 16.46
N GLU A 69 3.70 -3.05 16.32
CA GLU A 69 3.59 -1.59 16.39
C GLU A 69 4.32 -0.88 15.24
N ARG A 70 4.27 -1.41 14.00
CA ARG A 70 4.83 -0.66 12.87
C ARG A 70 4.14 0.70 12.75
N PRO A 71 4.88 1.82 12.93
CA PRO A 71 4.25 3.12 12.89
C PRO A 71 3.74 3.38 11.47
N PHE A 72 2.62 4.10 11.37
CA PHE A 72 2.18 4.66 10.09
C PHE A 72 3.29 5.53 9.52
N LEU A 73 3.67 5.25 8.27
CA LEU A 73 4.67 6.02 7.58
C LEU A 73 4.00 7.22 6.92
N ARG A 74 4.42 8.41 7.34
CA ARG A 74 3.95 9.65 6.72
C ARG A 74 4.58 9.78 5.35
N LEU A 75 3.75 9.82 4.32
CA LEU A 75 4.21 9.99 2.95
C LEU A 75 4.05 11.43 2.48
N ALA A 76 5.10 11.96 1.83
CA ALA A 76 5.03 13.16 1.02
C ALA A 76 4.15 12.89 -0.21
N GLY A 77 4.39 11.75 -0.86
CA GLY A 77 3.65 11.23 -1.99
C GLY A 77 4.18 9.89 -2.44
N VAL A 78 3.61 9.34 -3.50
CA VAL A 78 4.03 8.06 -4.09
C VAL A 78 4.18 8.17 -5.59
N VAL A 79 5.03 7.32 -6.14
CA VAL A 79 5.17 7.10 -7.59
C VAL A 79 4.93 5.61 -7.84
N LEU A 80 4.02 5.29 -8.75
CA LEU A 80 3.93 3.96 -9.34
C LEU A 80 4.62 4.01 -10.70
N LEU A 81 5.68 3.23 -10.85
CA LEU A 81 6.39 3.06 -12.12
C LEU A 81 5.99 1.73 -12.72
N GLN A 82 5.18 1.76 -13.77
CA GLN A 82 4.80 0.55 -14.51
C GLN A 82 5.36 0.61 -15.93
N PRO A 83 5.76 -0.54 -16.52
CA PRO A 83 6.27 -0.56 -17.89
C PRO A 83 5.30 0.04 -18.92
N GLN A 84 3.99 -0.09 -18.69
CA GLN A 84 2.93 0.36 -19.60
C GLN A 84 2.42 1.77 -19.28
N ALA A 85 2.78 2.33 -18.12
CA ALA A 85 2.23 3.57 -17.61
C ALA A 85 3.30 4.33 -16.80
N VAL A 86 4.20 4.98 -17.53
CA VAL A 86 5.13 5.95 -16.92
C VAL A 86 4.33 7.19 -16.51
N PRO A 87 4.53 7.74 -15.29
CA PRO A 87 3.83 8.93 -14.83
C PRO A 87 3.99 10.15 -15.76
N LEU A 88 2.90 10.91 -15.93
CA LEU A 88 2.90 12.13 -16.74
C LEU A 88 3.93 13.13 -16.19
N GLY A 89 4.81 13.63 -17.06
CA GLY A 89 5.89 14.56 -16.71
C GLY A 89 7.24 13.89 -16.46
N MET A 90 7.35 12.57 -16.61
CA MET A 90 8.62 11.89 -16.83
C MET A 90 8.81 11.66 -18.32
N GLU A 91 9.89 12.19 -18.89
CA GLU A 91 10.21 12.05 -20.32
C GLU A 91 11.01 10.77 -20.61
N GLU A 92 11.66 10.20 -19.58
CA GLU A 92 12.45 8.98 -19.67
C GLU A 92 11.54 7.75 -19.79
N SER A 93 12.02 6.72 -20.49
CA SER A 93 11.34 5.42 -20.55
C SER A 93 11.44 4.66 -19.22
N TYR A 94 10.51 3.71 -18.99
CA TYR A 94 10.51 2.88 -17.78
C TYR A 94 11.89 2.23 -17.48
N PRO A 95 12.59 1.59 -18.45
CA PRO A 95 13.91 1.03 -18.21
C PRO A 95 14.97 2.08 -17.84
N GLU A 96 14.94 3.27 -18.45
CA GLU A 96 15.88 4.36 -18.13
C GLU A 96 15.65 4.88 -16.71
N ILE A 97 14.40 5.02 -16.29
CA ILE A 97 14.05 5.40 -14.92
C ILE A 97 14.54 4.32 -13.94
N CYS A 98 14.34 3.03 -14.23
CA CYS A 98 14.83 1.93 -13.39
C CYS A 98 16.36 1.95 -13.27
N ALA A 99 17.07 2.12 -14.38
CA ALA A 99 18.52 2.23 -14.41
C ALA A 99 19.02 3.43 -13.60
N ARG A 100 18.39 4.60 -13.77
CA ARG A 100 18.68 5.80 -12.96
C ARG A 100 18.44 5.56 -11.49
N LEU A 101 17.39 4.82 -11.13
CA LEU A 101 17.06 4.45 -9.75
C LEU A 101 18.02 3.39 -9.19
N GLY A 102 18.72 2.63 -10.02
CA GLY A 102 19.61 1.56 -9.61
C GLY A 102 18.87 0.24 -9.32
N VAL A 103 17.73 0.03 -9.96
CA VAL A 103 16.93 -1.20 -9.86
C VAL A 103 16.76 -1.85 -11.23
N GLU A 104 16.59 -3.16 -11.25
CA GLU A 104 16.30 -3.89 -12.48
C GLU A 104 14.86 -3.60 -12.95
N ALA A 105 14.67 -3.40 -14.25
CA ALA A 105 13.35 -3.27 -14.83
C ALA A 105 12.61 -4.61 -14.75
N ARG A 106 11.37 -4.62 -14.28
CA ARG A 106 10.57 -5.84 -14.14
C ARG A 106 9.12 -5.66 -14.62
N PRO A 107 8.44 -6.73 -15.06
CA PRO A 107 7.07 -6.65 -15.58
C PRO A 107 6.06 -6.04 -14.60
N GLU A 108 6.23 -6.29 -13.29
CA GLU A 108 5.33 -5.84 -12.22
C GLU A 108 5.47 -4.36 -11.88
N GLY A 109 6.50 -3.68 -12.40
CA GLY A 109 6.78 -2.29 -12.06
C GLY A 109 7.33 -2.10 -10.64
N TRP A 110 7.48 -0.87 -10.20
CA TRP A 110 8.00 -0.51 -8.87
C TRP A 110 7.06 0.47 -8.18
N ALA A 111 6.89 0.31 -6.87
CA ALA A 111 6.31 1.35 -6.03
C ALA A 111 7.41 2.15 -5.37
N ILE A 112 7.28 3.47 -5.37
CA ILE A 112 8.22 4.38 -4.72
C ILE A 112 7.46 5.25 -3.73
N TRP A 113 7.84 5.16 -2.46
CA TRP A 113 7.27 5.96 -1.39
C TRP A 113 8.23 7.09 -1.06
N ASN A 114 7.79 8.33 -1.28
CA ASN A 114 8.54 9.53 -0.92
C ASN A 114 8.16 9.93 0.51
N THR A 115 9.15 10.00 1.39
CA THR A 115 9.00 10.30 2.82
C THR A 115 10.18 11.12 3.34
N TRP A 116 10.32 11.23 4.65
CA TRP A 116 11.45 11.88 5.30
C TRP A 116 12.21 10.85 6.15
N ALA A 117 13.53 10.96 6.16
CA ALA A 117 14.36 10.26 7.12
C ALA A 117 14.18 10.83 8.54
N ALA A 118 14.74 10.16 9.55
CA ALA A 118 14.62 10.57 10.96
C ALA A 118 15.19 11.98 11.23
N ASP A 119 16.19 12.39 10.44
CA ASP A 119 16.80 13.73 10.47
C ASP A 119 16.01 14.79 9.69
N GLY A 120 14.87 14.42 9.10
CA GLY A 120 14.00 15.29 8.33
C GLY A 120 14.42 15.50 6.87
N GLN A 121 15.49 14.85 6.39
CA GLN A 121 15.85 14.93 4.98
C GLN A 121 14.90 14.12 4.09
N SER A 122 14.72 14.53 2.84
CA SER A 122 13.86 13.83 1.88
C SER A 122 14.46 12.50 1.43
N LEU A 123 13.63 11.46 1.39
CA LEU A 123 14.02 10.10 1.04
C LEU A 123 12.96 9.44 0.15
N SER A 124 13.39 8.62 -0.80
CA SER A 124 12.57 7.70 -1.59
C SER A 124 12.87 6.25 -1.18
N MET A 125 11.83 5.49 -0.85
CA MET A 125 11.90 4.05 -0.61
C MET A 125 11.34 3.31 -1.83
N ILE A 126 12.14 2.44 -2.45
CA ILE A 126 11.72 1.61 -3.59
C ILE A 126 11.24 0.25 -3.06
N LEU A 127 10.00 -0.11 -3.38
CA LEU A 127 9.31 -1.28 -2.85
C LEU A 127 9.06 -2.33 -3.93
N ALA A 128 9.31 -3.60 -3.57
CA ALA A 128 9.06 -4.76 -4.41
C ALA A 128 7.59 -5.13 -4.56
N ASP A 129 6.70 -4.58 -3.74
CA ASP A 129 5.25 -4.80 -3.88
C ASP A 129 4.55 -3.52 -4.33
N SER A 130 3.95 -3.55 -5.51
CA SER A 130 3.18 -2.44 -6.08
C SER A 130 1.70 -2.49 -5.72
N GLY A 131 1.14 -3.67 -5.39
CA GLY A 131 -0.30 -3.85 -5.19
C GLY A 131 -0.85 -3.09 -3.98
N GLY A 132 -0.11 -3.10 -2.86
CA GLY A 132 -0.48 -2.31 -1.68
C GLY A 132 -0.50 -0.79 -1.93
N THR A 133 0.34 -0.32 -2.85
CA THR A 133 0.43 1.12 -3.19
C THR A 133 -0.72 1.57 -4.09
N GLU A 134 -1.22 0.70 -4.98
CA GLU A 134 -2.41 0.98 -5.77
C GLU A 134 -3.65 1.21 -4.88
N GLY A 135 -3.87 0.34 -3.89
CA GLY A 135 -4.96 0.50 -2.93
C GLY A 135 -4.87 1.80 -2.12
N LEU A 136 -3.66 2.21 -1.75
CA LEU A 136 -3.41 3.51 -1.10
C LEU A 136 -3.83 4.68 -2.01
N LEU A 137 -3.41 4.65 -3.28
CA LEU A 137 -3.75 5.68 -4.26
C LEU A 137 -5.26 5.79 -4.52
N MET A 138 -5.97 4.65 -4.60
CA MET A 138 -7.43 4.65 -4.76
C MET A 138 -8.14 5.35 -3.60
N ASN A 139 -7.66 5.17 -2.36
CA ASN A 139 -8.21 5.85 -1.20
C ASN A 139 -7.90 7.36 -1.23
N TRP A 140 -6.68 7.76 -1.59
CA TRP A 140 -6.32 9.17 -1.72
C TRP A 140 -7.12 9.89 -2.81
N ALA A 141 -7.38 9.23 -3.95
CA ALA A 141 -8.21 9.77 -5.01
C ALA A 141 -9.66 10.05 -4.56
N ARG A 142 -10.15 9.31 -3.56
CA ARG A 142 -11.45 9.53 -2.90
C ARG A 142 -11.40 10.57 -1.77
N GLY A 143 -10.25 11.19 -1.55
CA GLY A 143 -10.02 12.13 -0.44
C GLY A 143 -9.88 11.47 0.93
N ILE A 144 -9.78 10.13 0.99
CA ILE A 144 -9.63 9.39 2.24
C ILE A 144 -8.16 9.44 2.65
N GLU A 145 -7.89 10.09 3.77
CA GLU A 145 -6.53 10.28 4.29
C GLU A 145 -6.07 9.09 5.12
N ILE A 146 -5.68 8.02 4.43
CA ILE A 146 -4.99 6.89 5.04
C ILE A 146 -3.49 6.96 4.78
N TYR A 147 -2.71 6.36 5.66
CA TYR A 147 -1.26 6.19 5.51
C TYR A 147 -0.92 4.71 5.65
N PRO A 148 0.06 4.20 4.90
CA PRO A 148 0.49 2.82 5.06
C PRO A 148 1.31 2.65 6.33
N LEU A 149 1.43 1.43 6.82
CA LEU A 149 2.44 1.09 7.82
C LEU A 149 3.84 1.21 7.22
N THR A 150 4.84 1.42 8.07
CA THR A 150 6.25 1.34 7.65
C THR A 150 6.50 0.01 6.95
N PRO A 151 7.09 0.00 5.74
CA PRO A 151 7.28 -1.23 4.99
C PRO A 151 8.29 -2.13 5.71
N LEU A 152 8.14 -3.43 5.56
CA LEU A 152 9.11 -4.38 6.09
C LEU A 152 10.46 -4.21 5.38
N PRO A 153 11.61 -4.46 6.04
CA PRO A 153 12.91 -4.42 5.38
C PRO A 153 12.96 -5.27 4.11
N ALA A 154 12.34 -6.47 4.13
CA ALA A 154 12.25 -7.36 2.98
C ALA A 154 11.40 -6.82 1.81
N GLN A 155 10.53 -5.84 2.05
CA GLN A 155 9.74 -5.18 1.01
C GLN A 155 10.51 -4.03 0.34
N VAL A 156 11.54 -3.50 1.00
CA VAL A 156 12.36 -2.39 0.52
C VAL A 156 13.55 -2.92 -0.26
N VAL A 157 13.58 -2.65 -1.57
CA VAL A 157 14.70 -3.03 -2.43
C VAL A 157 15.86 -2.06 -2.27
N LEU A 158 15.56 -0.77 -2.21
CA LEU A 158 16.56 0.28 -2.13
C LEU A 158 15.95 1.53 -1.48
N THR A 159 16.79 2.31 -0.80
CA THR A 159 16.48 3.66 -0.33
C THR A 159 17.42 4.66 -1.00
N ARG A 160 16.87 5.82 -1.36
CA ARG A 160 17.62 6.90 -2.02
C ARG A 160 17.34 8.24 -1.41
N GLN A 161 18.38 9.06 -1.39
CA GLN A 161 18.28 10.45 -0.97
C GLN A 161 17.55 11.30 -2.02
N GLY A 162 16.70 12.22 -1.54
CA GLY A 162 15.82 13.03 -2.35
C GLY A 162 14.47 12.35 -2.65
N TRP A 163 13.54 13.13 -3.19
CA TRP A 163 12.26 12.59 -3.68
C TRP A 163 12.30 12.35 -5.19
N LEU A 164 11.66 11.29 -5.62
CA LEU A 164 11.36 11.07 -7.03
C LEU A 164 10.13 11.89 -7.43
N THR A 165 10.28 12.74 -8.44
CA THR A 165 9.20 13.58 -8.99
C THR A 165 9.04 13.37 -10.49
N PRO A 166 7.85 13.60 -11.08
CA PRO A 166 6.58 13.94 -10.44
C PRO A 166 6.01 12.79 -9.59
N MET A 167 5.15 13.11 -8.62
CA MET A 167 4.54 12.14 -7.69
C MET A 167 3.08 12.47 -7.42
N THR A 168 2.29 11.46 -7.04
CA THR A 168 0.97 11.69 -6.44
C THR A 168 1.14 12.07 -4.98
N LEU A 169 0.82 13.31 -4.63
CA LEU A 169 0.95 13.82 -3.26
C LEU A 169 -0.06 13.16 -2.32
N SER A 170 0.35 12.94 -1.07
CA SER A 170 -0.60 12.55 -0.03
C SER A 170 -1.59 13.70 0.24
N PRO A 171 -2.83 13.41 0.71
CA PRO A 171 -3.85 14.44 0.94
C PRO A 171 -3.34 15.60 1.82
N ARG A 172 -2.56 15.29 2.85
CA ARG A 172 -1.95 16.31 3.73
C ARG A 172 -0.92 17.16 3.01
N SER A 173 -0.02 16.56 2.23
CA SER A 173 0.99 17.29 1.46
C SER A 173 0.33 18.18 0.41
N ALA A 174 -0.69 17.65 -0.27
CA ALA A 174 -1.44 18.38 -1.26
C ALA A 174 -2.18 19.59 -0.67
N ARG A 175 -2.77 19.46 0.54
CA ARG A 175 -3.37 20.60 1.27
C ARG A 175 -2.32 21.64 1.67
N ARG A 176 -1.16 21.21 2.19
CA ARG A 176 -0.07 22.12 2.58
C ARG A 176 0.52 22.90 1.41
N LEU A 177 0.60 22.25 0.25
CA LEU A 177 1.15 22.85 -0.97
C LEU A 177 0.09 23.61 -1.79
N GLY A 178 -1.15 23.72 -1.30
CA GLY A 178 -2.23 24.42 -2.00
C GLY A 178 -2.73 23.71 -3.27
N ALA A 179 -2.40 22.42 -3.46
CA ALA A 179 -2.72 21.63 -4.65
C ALA A 179 -4.13 21.00 -4.64
N ILE A 180 -4.86 21.09 -3.52
CA ILE A 180 -6.29 20.73 -3.43
C ILE A 180 -7.05 21.95 -2.94
N GLN A 181 -7.71 22.67 -3.85
CA GLN A 181 -8.89 23.45 -3.46
C GLN A 181 -10.02 22.46 -3.19
N PRO A 182 -10.72 22.52 -2.05
CA PRO A 182 -11.96 21.79 -1.91
C PRO A 182 -12.91 22.29 -3.00
N VAL A 183 -13.49 21.37 -3.77
CA VAL A 183 -14.66 21.69 -4.60
C VAL A 183 -15.76 22.08 -3.61
N SER A 184 -15.86 23.38 -3.35
CA SER A 184 -16.94 23.95 -2.56
C SER A 184 -18.21 23.74 -3.37
N GLY A 185 -18.91 22.64 -3.09
CA GLY A 185 -20.29 22.44 -3.48
C GLY A 185 -21.16 23.50 -2.83
N LYS A 186 -21.16 24.71 -3.37
CA LYS A 186 -22.27 25.64 -3.18
C LYS A 186 -23.42 25.10 -4.02
N VAL A 187 -24.21 24.21 -3.41
CA VAL A 187 -25.61 24.08 -3.82
C VAL A 187 -26.24 25.42 -3.48
N ALA A 188 -26.44 26.23 -4.52
CA ALA A 188 -27.28 27.41 -4.42
C ALA A 188 -28.70 26.94 -4.11
N ALA A 189 -29.07 26.96 -2.83
CA ALA A 189 -30.46 26.92 -2.43
C ALA A 189 -31.11 28.21 -2.95
N LYS A 190 -31.72 28.14 -4.13
CA LYS A 190 -32.79 29.08 -4.50
C LYS A 190 -33.92 28.85 -3.51
N SER A 191 -34.04 29.71 -2.51
CA SER A 191 -35.31 29.88 -1.80
C SER A 191 -36.23 30.68 -2.71
N GLU A 192 -37.11 29.99 -3.41
CA GLU A 192 -38.39 30.58 -3.80
C GLU A 192 -39.17 30.85 -2.51
N ALA A 193 -39.36 32.12 -2.20
CA ALA A 193 -40.42 32.57 -1.32
C ALA A 193 -41.16 33.66 -2.08
N SER A 194 -42.24 33.24 -2.76
CA SER A 194 -43.34 34.12 -3.11
C SER A 194 -44.04 34.54 -1.81
N GLY A 195 -44.41 35.81 -1.70
CA GLY A 195 -45.08 36.33 -0.52
C GLY A 195 -45.20 37.84 -0.60
N GLY A 196 -46.31 38.32 -1.15
CA GLY A 196 -46.60 39.73 -1.34
C GLY A 196 -46.71 40.51 -0.02
N GLY A 197 -46.50 41.82 -0.14
CA GLY A 197 -46.66 42.78 0.94
C GLY A 197 -46.39 44.20 0.44
N THR A 198 -47.46 44.85 -0.02
CA THR A 198 -47.55 46.27 -0.38
C THR A 198 -46.86 47.19 0.63
N PRO A 199 -46.21 48.28 0.18
CA PRO A 199 -46.08 49.47 0.99
C PRO A 199 -46.80 50.66 0.34
N ALA A 200 -47.76 51.23 1.05
CA ALA A 200 -47.98 52.67 1.05
C ALA A 200 -47.40 53.18 2.38
N PRO A 201 -46.72 54.32 2.39
CA PRO A 201 -47.44 55.52 2.84
C PRO A 201 -47.00 56.83 2.17
N GLY A 202 -47.89 57.82 2.21
CA GLY A 202 -47.55 59.26 2.15
C GLY A 202 -47.53 59.87 0.76
#